data_AF-N8NYM4-F1
#
_entry.id   AF-N8NYM4-F1
#
_cell.length_a   1.000
_cell.length_b   1.000
_cell.length_c   1.000
_cell.angle_alpha   90.00
_cell.angle_beta   90.00
_cell.angle_gamma   90.00
#
_symmetry.space_group_name_H-M   'P 1'
#
loop_
_entity.id
_entity.type
_entity.pdbx_description
1 polymer ?
#
loop_
_entity_poly.entity_id
_entity_poly.type
_entity_poly.pdbx_seq_one_letter_code
_entity_poly.pdbx_strand_id
1 'polypeptide(L)'
;MLKMIDVLDQRLVQNFTQALQSPTPQFEEQLNQSILNASDLDLNHAVTTFFNEVDAIEVVQALDISADRIQALQLGESFKDEQYLADLKKIVTLCLALETDALEQVEVSDCLQDYPM
;
A
#
# COMPACT_ATOMS: atom_id res chain seq x y z
N MET A 1 2.93 -7.01 16.40
CA MET A 1 2.24 -6.97 15.10
C MET A 1 3.21 -6.32 14.13
N LEU A 2 3.59 -7.01 13.06
CA LEU A 2 4.59 -6.50 12.11
C LEU A 2 3.89 -5.50 11.18
N LYS A 3 4.38 -4.26 11.13
CA LYS A 3 3.82 -3.21 10.27
C LYS A 3 4.51 -3.18 8.92
N MET A 4 3.88 -2.61 7.90
CA MET A 4 4.49 -2.49 6.58
C MET A 4 5.77 -1.64 6.59
N ILE A 5 5.82 -0.60 7.42
CA ILE A 5 7.02 0.22 7.66
C ILE A 5 8.21 -0.58 8.23
N ASP A 6 7.96 -1.71 8.90
CA ASP A 6 9.01 -2.58 9.45
C ASP A 6 9.58 -3.53 8.37
N VAL A 7 8.85 -3.73 7.27
CA VAL A 7 9.20 -4.65 6.18
C VAL A 7 10.00 -3.96 5.08
N LEU A 8 9.71 -2.69 4.81
CA LEU A 8 10.28 -1.95 3.68
C LEU A 8 11.56 -1.19 4.03
N ASP A 9 12.31 -0.78 3.00
CA ASP A 9 13.51 0.04 3.17
C ASP A 9 13.18 1.36 3.89
N GLN A 10 13.95 1.69 4.92
CA GLN A 10 13.70 2.88 5.74
C GLN A 10 13.77 4.19 4.94
N ARG A 11 14.55 4.25 3.85
CA ARG A 11 14.60 5.45 3.00
C ARG A 11 13.30 5.62 2.22
N LEU A 12 12.65 4.53 1.80
CA LEU A 12 11.33 4.59 1.19
C LEU A 12 10.33 5.21 2.19
N VAL A 13 10.29 4.65 3.41
CA VAL A 13 9.37 5.09 4.46
C VAL A 13 9.57 6.57 4.81
N GLN A 14 10.83 7.01 4.96
CA GLN A 14 11.15 8.41 5.31
C GLN A 14 10.75 9.41 4.22
N ASN A 15 10.75 9.01 2.95
CA ASN A 15 10.42 9.90 1.83
C ASN A 15 8.96 9.76 1.37
N PHE A 16 8.18 8.85 1.97
CA PHE A 16 6.83 8.51 1.52
C PHE A 16 5.89 9.71 1.50
N THR A 17 5.80 10.48 2.60
CA THR A 17 4.92 11.65 2.68
C THR A 17 5.26 12.72 1.64
N GLN A 18 6.55 12.98 1.42
CA GLN A 18 6.99 13.91 0.38
C GLN A 18 6.62 13.41 -1.02
N ALA A 19 6.75 12.10 -1.26
CA ALA A 19 6.40 11.50 -2.53
C ALA A 19 4.89 11.51 -2.81
N LEU A 20 4.03 11.45 -1.77
CA LEU A 20 2.59 11.63 -1.94
C LEU A 20 2.24 13.06 -2.38
N GLN A 21 2.91 14.07 -1.83
CA GLN A 21 2.66 15.48 -2.17
C GLN A 21 3.24 15.84 -3.55
N SER A 22 4.33 15.21 -3.95
CA SER A 22 4.98 15.43 -5.25
C SER A 22 5.42 14.10 -5.85
N PRO A 23 4.51 13.38 -6.53
CA PRO A 23 4.80 12.08 -7.12
C PRO A 23 5.93 12.19 -8.14
N THR A 24 6.95 11.34 -7.98
CA THR A 24 8.06 11.24 -8.93
C THR A 24 8.17 9.81 -9.46
N PRO A 25 8.56 9.60 -10.74
CA PRO A 25 8.80 8.26 -11.27
C PRO A 25 9.86 7.48 -10.48
N GLN A 26 10.84 8.20 -9.91
CA GLN A 26 11.87 7.58 -9.08
C GLN A 26 11.29 6.94 -7.81
N PHE A 27 10.29 7.57 -7.18
CA PHE A 27 9.66 7.01 -6.00
C PHE A 27 8.89 5.73 -6.31
N GLU A 28 8.18 5.69 -7.45
CA GLU A 28 7.48 4.48 -7.88
C GLU A 28 8.46 3.33 -8.11
N GLU A 29 9.59 3.59 -8.76
CA GLU A 29 10.63 2.58 -8.94
C GLU A 29 11.22 2.11 -7.61
N GLN A 30 11.47 3.04 -6.66
CA GLN A 30 11.93 2.70 -5.32
C GLN A 30 10.92 1.85 -4.55
N LEU A 31 9.62 2.13 -4.68
CA LEU A 31 8.55 1.33 -4.07
C LEU A 31 8.56 -0.10 -4.64
N ASN A 32 8.61 -0.24 -5.97
CA ASN A 32 8.68 -1.54 -6.64
C ASN A 32 9.88 -2.34 -6.15
N GLN A 33 11.07 -1.73 -6.13
CA GLN A 33 12.29 -2.40 -5.69
C GLN A 33 12.23 -2.75 -4.19
N SER A 34 11.64 -1.91 -3.35
CA SER A 34 11.48 -2.21 -1.93
C SER A 34 10.59 -3.43 -1.71
N ILE A 35 9.48 -3.53 -2.45
CA ILE A 35 8.58 -4.70 -2.39
C ILE A 35 9.28 -5.96 -2.90
N LEU A 36 9.97 -5.89 -4.04
CA LEU A 36 10.65 -7.03 -4.64
C LEU A 36 11.83 -7.54 -3.78
N ASN A 37 12.51 -6.64 -3.08
CA ASN A 37 13.65 -6.98 -2.21
C ASN A 37 13.24 -7.33 -0.77
N ALA A 38 12.00 -7.04 -0.36
CA ALA A 38 11.49 -7.42 0.95
C ALA A 38 11.49 -8.95 1.13
N SER A 39 11.63 -9.41 2.38
CA SER A 39 11.48 -10.82 2.74
C SER A 39 10.05 -11.28 2.45
N ASP A 40 9.90 -12.39 1.71
CA ASP A 40 8.57 -12.93 1.38
C ASP A 40 7.79 -13.29 2.64
N LEU A 41 8.47 -13.77 3.68
CA LEU A 41 7.86 -14.09 4.97
C LEU A 41 7.32 -12.85 5.67
N ASP A 42 8.12 -11.79 5.73
CA ASP A 42 7.76 -10.55 6.42
C ASP A 42 6.66 -9.81 5.67
N LEU A 43 6.73 -9.80 4.33
CA LEU A 43 5.71 -9.23 3.47
C LEU A 43 4.38 -9.98 3.59
N ASN A 44 4.40 -11.32 3.56
CA ASN A 44 3.22 -12.15 3.82
C ASN A 44 2.61 -11.87 5.19
N HIS A 45 3.44 -11.75 6.22
CA HIS A 45 2.97 -11.49 7.57
C HIS A 45 2.34 -10.09 7.70
N ALA A 46 2.95 -9.06 7.11
CA ALA A 46 2.39 -7.71 7.11
C ALA A 46 1.08 -7.61 6.31
N VAL A 47 1.00 -8.22 5.13
CA VAL A 47 -0.23 -8.24 4.32
C VAL A 47 -1.35 -9.03 5.01
N THR A 48 -1.03 -10.18 5.59
CA THR A 48 -1.99 -10.98 6.37
C THR A 48 -2.49 -10.19 7.58
N THR A 49 -1.59 -9.48 8.26
CA THR A 49 -1.94 -8.60 9.38
C THR A 49 -2.92 -7.52 8.93
N PHE A 50 -2.64 -6.85 7.80
CA PHE A 50 -3.55 -5.86 7.22
C PHE A 50 -4.94 -6.45 6.92
N PHE A 51 -5.02 -7.66 6.35
CA PHE A 51 -6.31 -8.32 6.08
C PHE A 51 -7.07 -8.75 7.35
N ASN A 52 -6.44 -8.75 8.52
CA ASN A 52 -7.11 -9.02 9.80
C ASN A 52 -7.68 -7.74 10.45
N GLU A 53 -7.39 -6.56 9.90
CA GLU A 53 -7.99 -5.31 10.36
C GLU A 53 -9.48 -5.24 9.98
N VAL A 54 -10.23 -4.46 10.75
CA VAL A 54 -11.65 -4.22 10.49
C VAL A 54 -11.79 -3.53 9.13
N ASP A 55 -12.76 -3.98 8.33
CA ASP A 55 -13.08 -3.44 7.00
C ASP A 55 -11.99 -3.56 5.91
N ALA A 56 -10.90 -4.31 6.16
CA ALA A 56 -9.81 -4.47 5.20
C ALA A 56 -10.28 -4.90 3.80
N ILE A 57 -11.29 -5.78 3.72
CA ILE A 57 -11.87 -6.22 2.44
C ILE A 57 -12.56 -5.08 1.69
N GLU A 58 -13.36 -4.28 2.40
CA GLU A 58 -14.08 -3.15 1.80
C GLU A 58 -13.07 -2.10 1.29
N VAL A 59 -12.06 -1.81 2.10
CA VAL A 59 -10.99 -0.87 1.74
C VAL A 59 -10.23 -1.35 0.51
N VAL A 60 -9.86 -2.63 0.45
CA VAL A 60 -9.14 -3.20 -0.71
C VAL A 60 -10.00 -3.25 -1.96
N GLN A 61 -11.31 -3.47 -1.83
CA GLN A 61 -12.25 -3.36 -2.95
C GLN A 61 -12.32 -1.91 -3.48
N ALA A 62 -12.31 -0.92 -2.58
CA ALA A 62 -12.24 0.50 -2.96
C ALA A 62 -10.93 0.89 -3.66
N LEU A 63 -9.88 0.06 -3.56
CA LEU A 63 -8.63 0.19 -4.31
C LEU A 63 -8.69 -0.46 -5.70
N ASP A 64 -9.86 -0.80 -6.23
CA ASP A 64 -10.04 -1.48 -7.54
C ASP A 64 -9.33 -2.84 -7.62
N ILE A 65 -9.37 -3.62 -6.53
CA ILE A 65 -8.86 -4.99 -6.48
C ILE A 65 -10.05 -5.95 -6.51
N SER A 66 -10.09 -6.85 -7.50
CA SER A 66 -11.22 -7.79 -7.64
C SER A 66 -11.22 -8.85 -6.55
N ALA A 67 -12.41 -9.35 -6.19
CA ALA A 67 -12.56 -10.36 -5.14
C ALA A 67 -11.67 -11.60 -5.33
N ASP A 68 -11.50 -12.08 -6.57
CA ASP A 68 -10.61 -13.20 -6.89
C ASP A 68 -9.14 -12.88 -6.54
N ARG A 69 -8.68 -11.66 -6.85
CA ARG A 69 -7.30 -11.22 -6.53
C ARG A 69 -7.13 -10.95 -5.05
N ILE A 70 -8.15 -10.46 -4.37
CA ILE A 70 -8.16 -10.34 -2.90
C ILE A 70 -7.97 -11.71 -2.26
N GLN A 71 -8.72 -12.71 -2.72
CA GLN A 71 -8.61 -14.07 -2.20
C GLN A 71 -7.20 -14.66 -2.42
N ALA A 72 -6.63 -14.48 -3.62
CA ALA A 72 -5.26 -14.90 -3.92
C ALA A 72 -4.24 -14.23 -2.97
N LEU A 73 -4.39 -12.93 -2.72
CA LEU A 73 -3.51 -12.18 -1.81
C LEU A 73 -3.65 -12.64 -0.36
N GLN A 74 -4.86 -12.96 0.11
CA GLN A 74 -5.08 -13.50 1.46
C GLN A 74 -4.46 -14.90 1.65
N LEU A 75 -4.38 -15.69 0.58
CA LEU A 75 -3.77 -17.02 0.61
C LEU A 75 -2.23 -16.97 0.54
N GLY A 76 -1.64 -15.78 0.39
CA GLY A 76 -0.20 -15.61 0.24
C GLY A 76 0.32 -16.17 -1.09
N GLU A 77 -0.51 -16.14 -2.15
CA GLU A 77 -0.01 -16.40 -3.50
C GLU A 77 1.15 -15.46 -3.83
N SER A 78 2.06 -15.88 -4.72
CA SER A 78 3.35 -15.20 -4.93
C SER A 78 3.17 -13.70 -5.25
N PHE A 79 3.32 -12.90 -4.20
CA PHE A 79 3.15 -11.45 -4.18
C PHE A 79 4.02 -10.70 -5.19
N LYS A 80 5.14 -11.32 -5.58
CA LYS A 80 6.12 -10.77 -6.51
C LYS A 80 5.87 -11.20 -7.96
N ASP A 81 4.85 -12.02 -8.21
CA ASP A 81 4.40 -12.29 -9.57
C ASP A 81 3.81 -11.01 -10.17
N GLU A 82 4.07 -10.77 -11.46
CA GLU A 82 3.62 -9.54 -12.15
C GLU A 82 2.11 -9.33 -12.04
N GLN A 83 1.34 -10.41 -11.97
CA GLN A 83 -0.11 -10.39 -11.82
C GLN A 83 -0.58 -9.75 -10.50
N TYR A 84 0.16 -9.95 -9.41
CA TYR A 84 -0.24 -9.52 -8.06
C TYR A 84 0.54 -8.31 -7.58
N LEU A 85 1.71 -8.03 -8.15
CA LEU A 85 2.55 -6.91 -7.78
C LEU A 85 1.79 -5.58 -7.85
N ALA A 86 0.96 -5.38 -8.88
CA ALA A 86 0.19 -4.14 -9.03
C ALA A 86 -0.81 -3.91 -7.88
N ASP A 87 -1.52 -4.96 -7.45
CA ASP A 87 -2.47 -4.87 -6.34
C ASP A 87 -1.75 -4.75 -4.99
N LEU A 88 -0.65 -5.50 -4.84
CA LEU A 88 0.19 -5.42 -3.66
C LEU A 88 0.75 -4.02 -3.44
N LYS A 89 1.20 -3.33 -4.51
CA LYS A 89 1.61 -1.93 -4.42
C LYS A 89 0.53 -1.05 -3.81
N LYS A 90 -0.74 -1.25 -4.16
CA LYS A 90 -1.85 -0.45 -3.63
C LYS A 90 -2.02 -0.69 -2.13
N ILE A 91 -1.99 -1.97 -1.70
CA ILE A 91 -2.06 -2.35 -0.29
C ILE A 91 -0.88 -1.76 0.48
N VAL A 92 0.34 -1.95 -0.02
CA VAL A 92 1.57 -1.43 0.59
C VAL A 92 1.52 0.09 0.71
N THR A 93 1.10 0.79 -0.34
CA THR A 93 0.96 2.26 -0.35
C THR A 93 -0.05 2.72 0.69
N LEU A 94 -1.20 2.04 0.80
CA LEU A 94 -2.19 2.34 1.81
C LEU A 94 -1.65 2.11 3.23
N CYS A 95 -1.00 0.97 3.48
CA CYS A 95 -0.39 0.68 4.78
C CYS A 95 0.62 1.76 5.15
N LEU A 96 1.49 2.16 4.22
CA LEU A 96 2.42 3.27 4.44
C LEU A 96 1.69 4.58 4.78
N ALA A 97 0.60 4.89 4.09
CA ALA A 97 -0.16 6.10 4.35
C ALA A 97 -0.82 6.12 5.74
N LEU A 98 -1.33 4.98 6.19
CA LEU A 98 -1.92 4.81 7.52
C LEU A 98 -0.85 4.78 8.62
N GLU A 99 0.28 4.12 8.39
CA GLU A 99 1.32 3.91 9.40
C GLU A 99 2.26 5.12 9.56
N THR A 100 2.28 6.03 8.60
CA THR A 100 3.06 7.29 8.64
C THR A 100 2.21 8.54 8.86
N ASP A 101 0.91 8.37 9.13
CA ASP A 101 -0.07 9.46 9.24
C ASP A 101 -0.03 10.43 8.03
N ALA A 102 0.34 9.90 6.86
CA ALA A 102 0.54 10.74 5.68
C ALA A 102 -0.79 11.23 5.09
N LEU A 103 -1.89 10.49 5.30
CA LEU A 103 -3.23 10.92 4.85
C LEU A 103 -3.66 12.24 5.49
N GLU A 104 -3.29 12.51 6.74
CA GLU A 104 -3.58 13.78 7.41
C GLU A 104 -2.75 14.96 6.84
N GLN A 105 -1.67 14.64 6.14
CA GLN A 105 -0.72 15.60 5.56
C GLN A 105 -0.93 15.82 4.06
N VAL A 106 -1.85 15.08 3.44
CA VAL A 106 -2.30 15.35 2.07
C VAL A 106 -3.31 16.49 2.15
N GLU A 107 -2.90 17.68 1.70
CA GLU A 107 -3.82 18.78 1.46
C GLU A 107 -4.80 18.35 0.35
N VAL A 108 -5.97 17.87 0.74
CA VAL A 108 -7.09 17.72 -0.18
C VAL A 108 -7.50 19.14 -0.57
N SER A 109 -6.96 19.62 -1.69
CA SER A 109 -7.28 20.95 -2.20
C SER A 109 -8.80 21.12 -2.25
N ASP A 110 -9.31 22.28 -1.82
CA ASP A 110 -10.72 22.67 -1.76
C ASP A 110 -11.50 22.55 -3.10
N CYS A 111 -10.89 22.02 -4.15
CA CYS A 111 -11.48 21.68 -5.44
C CYS A 111 -12.67 20.69 -5.35
N LEU A 112 -12.94 20.09 -4.19
CA LEU A 112 -14.13 19.28 -3.93
C LEU A 112 -15.40 20.12 -3.70
N GLN A 113 -15.33 21.46 -3.67
CA GLN A 113 -16.53 22.31 -3.55
C GLN A 113 -17.53 22.15 -4.70
N ASP A 114 -17.12 21.59 -5.84
CA ASP A 114 -17.98 21.35 -7.01
C ASP A 114 -18.50 19.91 -7.14
N TYR A 115 -18.26 19.02 -6.16
CA TYR A 115 -18.91 17.71 -6.16
C TYR A 115 -20.34 17.84 -5.59
N PRO A 116 -21.40 17.62 -6.40
CA PRO A 116 -22.74 17.55 -5.84
C PRO A 116 -22.82 16.31 -4.94
N MET A 117 -23.21 16.52 -3.68
CA MET A 117 -23.66 15.43 -2.79
C MET A 117 -24.84 14.67 -3.41
#